data_AF-A0A8S9JBG4-F1
#
_entry.id   AF-A0A8S9JBG4-F1
#
_cell.length_a   1.000
_cell.length_b   1.000
_cell.length_c   1.000
_cell.angle_alpha   90.00
_cell.angle_beta   90.00
_cell.angle_gamma   90.00
#
_symmetry.space_group_name_H-M   'P 1'
#
loop_
_entity.id
_entity.type
_entity.pdbx_description
1 polymer ?
#
loop_
_entity_poly.entity_id
_entity_poly.type
_entity_poly.pdbx_seq_one_letter_code
_entity_poly.pdbx_strand_id
1 'polypeptide(L)'
;MNTWKRVKRLLPAIQLLFYFYYHLLYRRGYGVLACNSLHWVLPRRPGLIAFNTIIRFDLAAEEFEILTFPESLAHENIDIGVLEGCLCLMCNREFTSVDVWVMKEYKVEGSWSKVFSVPKPKSVESFDFMRPLLYSKDRRKVLIEVNNAKLLWFDLGSKRLRTLRIKDCDSSYSAELLVSSLVLGCKGDPSEAKRRRERRALEDKMMQQRSKRWDDFLSKGFKLVL
;
A
#
# COMPACT_ATOMS: atom_id res chain seq x y z
N MET A 1 13.27 25.20 19.95
CA MET A 1 12.09 26.05 19.62
C MET A 1 11.34 25.37 18.51
N ASN A 2 10.11 24.91 18.75
CA ASN A 2 9.27 24.35 17.70
C ASN A 2 8.55 25.52 17.00
N THR A 3 8.97 25.86 15.78
CA THR A 3 8.31 26.89 14.98
C THR A 3 7.25 26.25 14.10
N TRP A 4 5.99 26.64 14.28
CA TRP A 4 4.90 26.24 13.40
C TRP A 4 4.89 27.13 12.15
N LYS A 5 4.85 26.54 10.97
CA LYS A 5 4.75 27.25 9.68
C LYS A 5 3.41 26.93 9.02
N ARG A 6 2.69 27.95 8.56
CA ARG A 6 1.44 27.80 7.81
C ARG A 6 1.72 27.70 6.31
N VAL A 7 1.27 26.63 5.67
CA VAL A 7 1.28 26.50 4.21
C VAL A 7 0.09 27.29 3.63
N LYS A 8 0.36 28.28 2.79
CA LYS A 8 -0.67 29.18 2.22
C LYS A 8 -1.18 28.74 0.85
N ARG A 9 -0.42 27.92 0.13
CA ARG A 9 -0.73 27.46 -1.22
C ARG A 9 -1.52 26.15 -1.19
N LEU A 10 -2.82 26.25 -0.93
CA LEU A 10 -3.76 25.16 -1.17
C LEU A 10 -4.45 25.38 -2.51
N LEU A 11 -4.47 24.36 -3.37
CA LEU A 11 -5.25 24.41 -4.60
C LEU A 11 -6.74 24.59 -4.25
N PRO A 12 -7.48 25.50 -4.92
CA PRO A 12 -8.91 25.71 -4.65
C PRO A 12 -9.73 24.42 -4.71
N ALA A 13 -9.41 23.53 -5.65
CA ALA A 13 -10.01 22.20 -5.75
C ALA A 13 -9.83 21.39 -4.46
N ILE A 14 -8.62 21.38 -3.88
CA ILE A 14 -8.33 20.66 -2.63
C ILE A 14 -9.06 21.29 -1.44
N GLN A 15 -9.16 22.62 -1.39
CA GLN A 15 -9.96 23.29 -0.35
C GLN A 15 -11.40 22.78 -0.35
N LEU A 16 -12.04 22.70 -1.53
CA LEU A 16 -13.40 22.20 -1.66
C LEU A 16 -13.56 20.74 -1.17
N LEU A 17 -12.56 19.89 -1.39
CA LEU A 17 -12.60 18.49 -0.91
C LEU A 17 -12.72 18.46 0.63
N PHE A 18 -11.98 19.31 1.34
CA PHE A 18 -12.02 19.35 2.81
C PHE A 18 -13.32 19.94 3.38
N TYR A 19 -14.00 20.84 2.66
CA TYR A 19 -15.24 21.46 3.14
C TYR A 19 -16.48 20.57 2.95
N PHE A 20 -16.64 19.91 1.81
CA PHE A 20 -17.96 19.36 1.42
C PHE A 20 -18.00 17.84 1.23
N TYR A 21 -16.90 17.21 0.84
CA TYR A 21 -16.98 15.87 0.24
C TYR A 21 -16.30 14.75 1.03
N TYR A 22 -15.39 15.07 1.95
CA TYR A 22 -14.58 14.07 2.65
C TYR A 22 -14.55 14.31 4.16
N HIS A 23 -14.56 13.24 4.95
CA HIS A 23 -14.23 13.32 6.38
C HIS A 23 -12.79 12.88 6.57
N LEU A 24 -12.00 13.66 7.31
CA LEU A 24 -10.74 13.19 7.88
C LEU A 24 -11.09 12.21 9.00
N LEU A 25 -11.25 10.94 8.64
CA LEU A 25 -11.52 9.89 9.60
C LEU A 25 -10.22 9.56 10.34
N TYR A 26 -10.14 9.96 11.61
CA TYR A 26 -9.03 9.63 12.52
C TYR A 26 -8.68 8.12 12.52
N ARG A 27 -9.68 7.26 12.27
CA ARG A 27 -9.53 5.79 12.25
C ARG A 27 -8.76 5.23 11.05
N ARG A 28 -8.62 5.95 9.92
CA ARG A 28 -7.89 5.47 8.72
C ARG A 28 -6.42 5.90 8.66
N GLY A 29 -5.88 6.45 9.76
CA GLY A 29 -4.43 6.55 10.00
C GLY A 29 -3.68 7.53 9.10
N TYR A 30 -3.23 8.62 9.71
CA TYR A 30 -2.05 9.44 9.38
C TYR A 30 -1.40 9.13 8.03
N GLY A 31 -1.56 10.03 7.07
CA GLY A 31 -0.97 9.87 5.74
C GLY A 31 0.46 9.34 5.75
N VAL A 32 0.77 8.49 4.79
CA VAL A 32 2.05 7.79 4.70
C VAL A 32 3.13 8.65 4.06
N LEU A 33 4.35 8.54 4.56
CA LEU A 33 5.52 9.17 3.97
C LEU A 33 6.17 8.21 2.96
N ALA A 34 6.23 8.63 1.70
CA ALA A 34 6.95 7.92 0.64
C ALA A 34 7.54 8.94 -0.34
N CYS A 35 8.70 8.65 -0.94
CA CYS A 35 9.29 9.51 -1.98
C CYS A 35 9.34 11.01 -1.60
N ASN A 36 9.65 11.31 -0.34
CA ASN A 36 9.64 12.66 0.21
C ASN A 36 8.29 13.41 0.10
N SER A 37 7.19 12.70 0.19
CA SER A 37 5.88 13.32 0.18
C SER A 37 4.96 12.60 1.16
N LEU A 38 4.15 13.37 1.85
CA LEU A 38 3.06 12.86 2.67
C LEU A 38 1.89 12.53 1.75
N HIS A 39 1.26 11.38 1.95
CA HIS A 39 0.14 10.93 1.14
C HIS A 39 -1.01 10.48 2.02
N TRP A 40 -2.22 10.94 1.77
CA TRP A 40 -3.40 10.42 2.47
C TRP A 40 -4.55 10.24 1.50
N VAL A 41 -5.43 9.30 1.85
CA VAL A 41 -6.69 9.11 1.15
C VAL A 41 -7.72 10.04 1.77
N LEU A 42 -8.42 10.77 0.92
CA LEU A 42 -9.70 11.36 1.25
C LEU A 42 -10.77 10.34 0.83
N PRO A 43 -11.44 9.68 1.80
CA PRO A 43 -12.40 8.63 1.50
C PRO A 43 -13.76 9.20 1.13
N ARG A 44 -14.38 8.67 0.07
CA ARG A 44 -15.71 9.07 -0.36
C ARG A 44 -16.71 9.10 0.81
N ARG A 45 -17.54 10.15 0.88
CA ARG A 45 -18.75 10.15 1.72
C ARG A 45 -19.87 9.29 1.09
N PRO A 46 -20.41 8.29 1.80
CA PRO A 46 -21.60 7.57 1.34
C PRO A 46 -22.73 8.54 1.00
N GLY A 47 -23.39 8.36 -0.15
CA GLY A 47 -24.49 9.22 -0.60
C GLY A 47 -24.10 10.43 -1.46
N LEU A 48 -22.80 10.70 -1.67
CA LEU A 48 -22.33 11.73 -2.61
C LEU A 48 -21.71 11.11 -3.88
N ILE A 49 -21.80 11.84 -5.00
CA ILE A 49 -21.09 11.56 -6.26
C ILE A 49 -19.63 12.01 -6.12
N ALA A 50 -18.91 11.41 -5.17
CA ALA A 50 -17.48 11.63 -4.98
C ALA A 50 -16.74 10.30 -5.13
N PHE A 51 -15.49 10.34 -5.58
CA PHE A 51 -14.62 9.16 -5.69
C PHE A 51 -13.57 9.21 -4.58
N ASN A 52 -12.84 8.13 -4.29
CA ASN A 52 -11.68 8.31 -3.42
C ASN A 52 -10.68 9.27 -4.09
N THR A 53 -9.97 10.06 -3.29
CA THR A 53 -8.91 10.94 -3.79
C THR A 53 -7.64 10.72 -2.98
N ILE A 54 -6.50 10.60 -3.65
CA ILE A 54 -5.20 10.55 -2.98
C ILE A 54 -4.59 11.94 -3.03
N ILE A 55 -4.40 12.54 -1.87
CA ILE A 55 -3.69 13.81 -1.74
C ILE A 55 -2.23 13.53 -1.44
N ARG A 56 -1.36 14.26 -2.13
CA ARG A 56 0.08 14.30 -1.92
C ARG A 56 0.45 15.70 -1.43
N PHE A 57 1.36 15.77 -0.48
CA PHE A 57 2.05 17.00 -0.10
C PHE A 57 3.56 16.78 -0.22
N ASP A 58 4.18 17.49 -1.17
CA ASP A 58 5.62 17.48 -1.39
C ASP A 58 6.32 18.27 -0.28
N LEU A 59 7.18 17.62 0.49
CA LEU A 59 7.87 18.28 1.61
C LEU A 59 8.97 19.24 1.15
N ALA A 60 9.53 19.05 -0.05
CA ALA A 60 10.58 19.91 -0.58
C ALA A 60 10.01 21.14 -1.28
N ALA A 61 8.97 20.96 -2.09
CA ALA A 61 8.30 22.06 -2.79
C ALA A 61 7.26 22.78 -1.90
N GLU A 62 6.81 22.13 -0.82
CA GLU A 62 5.68 22.56 0.02
C GLU A 62 4.38 22.76 -0.77
N GLU A 63 4.14 21.87 -1.75
CA GLU A 63 3.00 21.94 -2.66
C GLU A 63 2.11 20.71 -2.56
N PHE A 64 0.80 20.93 -2.72
CA PHE A 64 -0.19 19.87 -2.77
C PHE A 64 -0.45 19.42 -4.21
N GLU A 65 -0.69 18.13 -4.38
CA GLU A 65 -1.02 17.52 -5.65
C GLU A 65 -2.06 16.40 -5.43
N ILE A 66 -2.90 16.16 -6.43
CA ILE A 66 -3.79 14.99 -6.44
C ILE A 66 -3.09 13.90 -7.25
N LEU A 67 -2.90 12.73 -6.66
CA LEU A 67 -2.36 11.58 -7.38
C LEU A 67 -3.47 10.76 -8.02
N THR A 68 -3.24 10.36 -9.26
CA THR A 68 -4.11 9.41 -9.95
C THR A 68 -3.83 7.98 -9.50
N PHE A 69 -4.87 7.17 -9.57
CA PHE A 69 -4.88 5.76 -9.22
C PHE A 69 -5.89 5.04 -10.13
N PRO A 70 -5.85 3.69 -10.21
CA PRO A 70 -6.69 2.97 -11.16
C PRO A 70 -8.19 3.28 -10.95
N GLU A 71 -8.87 3.67 -12.02
CA GLU A 71 -10.30 4.05 -12.01
C GLU A 71 -11.20 2.93 -11.47
N SER A 72 -10.82 1.67 -11.69
CA SER A 72 -11.51 0.49 -11.16
C SER A 72 -11.57 0.43 -9.63
N LEU A 73 -10.79 1.25 -8.92
CA LEU A 73 -10.76 1.36 -7.46
C LEU A 73 -11.50 2.60 -6.95
N ALA A 74 -12.05 3.44 -7.84
CA ALA A 74 -12.61 4.75 -7.49
C ALA A 74 -13.82 4.66 -6.54
N HIS A 75 -14.55 3.54 -6.59
CA HIS A 75 -15.73 3.26 -5.77
C HIS A 75 -15.47 2.32 -4.59
N GLU A 76 -14.27 1.75 -4.49
CA GLU A 76 -13.93 0.76 -3.49
C GLU A 76 -13.58 1.39 -2.14
N ASN A 77 -13.59 0.61 -1.06
CA ASN A 77 -13.01 1.08 0.20
C ASN A 77 -11.49 0.94 0.14
N ILE A 78 -10.80 2.05 -0.13
CA ILE A 78 -9.34 2.07 -0.21
C ILE A 78 -8.69 2.69 1.02
N ASP A 79 -7.52 2.16 1.36
CA ASP A 79 -6.58 2.71 2.32
C ASP A 79 -5.17 2.78 1.67
N ILE A 80 -4.24 3.52 2.28
CA ILE A 80 -2.91 3.78 1.72
C ILE A 80 -1.80 3.34 2.66
N GLY A 81 -0.75 2.77 2.08
CA GLY A 81 0.35 2.17 2.81
C GLY A 81 1.68 2.39 2.10
N VAL A 82 2.74 1.86 2.72
CA VAL A 82 4.06 1.74 2.11
C VAL A 82 4.53 0.31 2.23
N LEU A 83 4.87 -0.31 1.10
CA LEU A 83 5.43 -1.65 1.04
C LEU A 83 6.79 -1.61 0.34
N GLU A 84 7.85 -1.96 1.07
CA GLU A 84 9.24 -1.87 0.59
C GLU A 84 9.60 -0.51 -0.03
N GLY A 85 9.08 0.57 0.58
CA GLY A 85 9.32 1.94 0.13
C GLY A 85 8.58 2.34 -1.15
N CYS A 86 7.65 1.52 -1.64
CA CYS A 86 6.67 1.91 -2.66
C CYS A 86 5.39 2.36 -2.00
N LEU A 87 4.70 3.34 -2.59
CA LEU A 87 3.31 3.61 -2.23
C LEU A 87 2.44 2.40 -2.61
N CYS A 88 1.56 1.97 -1.71
CA CYS A 88 0.61 0.90 -1.97
C CYS A 88 -0.81 1.29 -1.57
N LEU A 89 -1.81 0.67 -2.21
CA LEU A 89 -3.21 0.78 -1.84
C LEU A 89 -3.71 -0.57 -1.33
N MET A 90 -4.50 -0.52 -0.27
CA MET A 90 -5.23 -1.66 0.28
C MET A 90 -6.71 -1.45 -0.04
N CYS A 91 -7.24 -2.28 -0.94
CA CYS A 91 -8.60 -2.17 -1.45
C CYS A 91 -9.46 -3.29 -0.88
N ASN A 92 -10.40 -2.95 0.00
CA ASN A 92 -11.29 -3.91 0.64
C ASN A 92 -12.45 -4.28 -0.30
N ARG A 93 -12.48 -5.53 -0.75
CA ARG A 93 -13.49 -6.12 -1.64
C ARG A 93 -14.64 -6.70 -0.82
N GLU A 94 -15.67 -5.90 -0.59
CA GLU A 94 -16.92 -6.34 0.05
C GLU A 94 -16.72 -7.14 1.35
N PHE A 95 -15.69 -6.80 2.14
CA PHE A 95 -15.32 -7.49 3.38
C PHE A 95 -14.89 -8.96 3.22
N THR A 96 -14.64 -9.43 1.99
CA THR A 96 -14.21 -10.82 1.72
C THR A 96 -12.69 -10.95 1.63
N SER A 97 -12.03 -9.93 1.08
CA SER A 97 -10.59 -9.90 0.87
C SER A 97 -10.09 -8.48 0.73
N VAL A 98 -8.78 -8.30 0.85
CA VAL A 98 -8.11 -7.03 0.61
C VAL A 98 -7.09 -7.22 -0.51
N ASP A 99 -7.30 -6.50 -1.61
CA ASP A 99 -6.38 -6.42 -2.72
C ASP A 99 -5.29 -5.40 -2.42
N VAL A 100 -4.03 -5.80 -2.58
CA VAL A 100 -2.88 -4.90 -2.44
C VAL A 100 -2.37 -4.51 -3.81
N TRP A 101 -2.36 -3.20 -4.08
CA TRP A 101 -1.82 -2.59 -5.28
C TRP A 101 -0.57 -1.81 -4.95
N VAL A 102 0.45 -1.86 -5.79
CA VAL A 102 1.72 -1.13 -5.60
C VAL A 102 1.97 -0.22 -6.80
N MET A 103 2.35 1.03 -6.53
CA MET A 103 2.84 1.97 -7.54
C MET A 103 4.31 1.66 -7.81
N LYS A 104 4.58 0.96 -8.92
CA LYS A 104 5.94 0.54 -9.28
C LYS A 104 6.83 1.72 -9.66
N GLU A 105 6.27 2.73 -10.30
CA GLU A 105 6.94 3.96 -10.71
C GLU A 105 6.22 5.15 -10.11
N TYR A 106 6.92 5.92 -9.28
CA TYR A 106 6.29 6.99 -8.53
C TYR A 106 5.69 8.06 -9.46
N LYS A 107 4.43 8.43 -9.21
CA LYS A 107 3.60 9.37 -10.01
C LYS A 107 3.21 8.88 -11.42
N VAL A 108 3.47 7.63 -11.77
CA VAL A 108 3.04 7.05 -13.05
C VAL A 108 1.79 6.21 -12.83
N GLU A 109 0.65 6.68 -13.34
CA GLU A 109 -0.66 6.03 -13.16
C GLU A 109 -0.66 4.58 -13.65
N GLY A 110 -0.14 4.33 -14.85
CA GLY A 110 -0.06 2.99 -15.44
C GLY A 110 0.89 2.03 -14.73
N SER A 111 1.60 2.49 -13.68
CA SER A 111 2.52 1.66 -12.91
C SER A 111 1.87 0.99 -11.69
N TRP A 112 0.63 1.37 -11.37
CA TRP A 112 -0.16 0.68 -10.36
C TRP A 112 -0.44 -0.75 -10.80
N SER A 113 -0.06 -1.71 -9.96
CA SER A 113 -0.28 -3.13 -10.25
C SER A 113 -0.71 -3.87 -9.00
N LYS A 114 -1.71 -4.74 -9.14
CA LYS A 114 -2.14 -5.65 -8.08
C LYS A 114 -1.05 -6.70 -7.87
N VAL A 115 -0.51 -6.76 -6.65
CA VAL A 115 0.59 -7.69 -6.32
C VAL A 115 0.09 -8.95 -5.63
N PHE A 116 -0.93 -8.86 -4.77
CA PHE A 116 -1.57 -10.01 -4.13
C PHE A 116 -2.93 -9.64 -3.53
N SER A 117 -3.73 -10.65 -3.21
CA SER A 117 -4.98 -10.53 -2.44
C SER A 117 -4.87 -11.31 -1.14
N VAL A 118 -5.32 -10.72 -0.05
CA VAL A 118 -5.36 -11.35 1.28
C VAL A 118 -6.80 -11.66 1.64
N PRO A 119 -7.19 -12.94 1.73
CA PRO A 119 -8.55 -13.31 2.12
C PRO A 119 -8.79 -12.97 3.59
N LYS A 120 -9.98 -12.47 3.91
CA LYS A 120 -10.42 -12.28 5.29
C LYS A 120 -10.62 -13.66 5.94
N PRO A 121 -9.96 -13.97 7.08
CA PRO A 121 -10.26 -15.19 7.83
C PRO A 121 -11.69 -15.17 8.36
N LYS A 122 -12.42 -16.29 8.24
CA LYS A 122 -13.76 -16.44 8.81
C LYS A 122 -13.79 -16.23 10.33
N SER A 123 -12.68 -16.49 11.02
CA SER A 123 -12.52 -16.35 12.47
C SER A 123 -12.24 -14.92 12.94
N VAL A 124 -12.15 -13.95 12.03
CA VAL A 124 -11.82 -12.57 12.36
C VAL A 124 -13.03 -11.69 12.06
N GLU A 125 -13.62 -11.10 13.10
CA GLU A 125 -14.82 -10.25 12.98
C GLU A 125 -14.54 -9.01 12.11
N SER A 126 -13.46 -8.27 12.41
CA SER A 126 -13.05 -7.07 11.67
C SER A 126 -11.70 -7.26 11.00
N PHE A 127 -11.64 -6.95 9.70
CA PHE A 127 -10.42 -6.96 8.88
C PHE A 127 -10.33 -5.65 8.09
N ASP A 128 -10.78 -4.57 8.72
CA ASP A 128 -11.12 -3.33 8.04
C ASP A 128 -9.87 -2.48 7.75
N PHE A 129 -8.85 -2.59 8.59
CA PHE A 129 -7.59 -1.86 8.46
C PHE A 129 -6.44 -2.84 8.35
N MET A 130 -6.24 -3.37 7.15
CA MET A 130 -5.10 -4.24 6.84
C MET A 130 -3.99 -3.39 6.22
N ARG A 131 -2.77 -3.49 6.75
CA ARG A 131 -1.58 -2.79 6.24
C ARG A 131 -0.46 -3.79 6.00
N PRO A 132 0.05 -3.95 4.77
CA PRO A 132 1.26 -4.73 4.54
C PRO A 132 2.48 -3.93 5.03
N LEU A 133 3.42 -4.59 5.70
CA LEU A 133 4.62 -3.96 6.24
C LEU A 133 5.83 -4.29 5.36
N LEU A 134 6.19 -5.57 5.26
CA LEU A 134 7.40 -6.01 4.56
C LEU A 134 7.29 -7.44 4.06
N TYR A 135 8.11 -7.80 3.08
CA TYR A 135 8.29 -9.19 2.67
C TYR A 135 9.30 -9.89 3.59
N SER A 136 9.13 -11.20 3.76
CA SER A 136 10.18 -12.06 4.29
C SER A 136 11.43 -12.01 3.39
N LYS A 137 12.60 -12.37 3.94
CA LYS A 137 13.86 -12.38 3.18
C LYS A 137 13.80 -13.18 1.88
N ASP A 138 13.07 -14.30 1.88
CA ASP A 138 12.85 -15.17 0.72
C ASP A 138 11.65 -14.74 -0.16
N ARG A 139 10.98 -13.65 0.21
CA ARG A 139 9.79 -13.06 -0.42
C ARG A 139 8.64 -14.03 -0.64
N ARG A 140 8.57 -15.10 0.18
CA ARG A 140 7.44 -16.04 0.17
C ARG A 140 6.30 -15.61 1.07
N LYS A 141 6.58 -14.72 2.02
CA LYS A 141 5.59 -14.23 2.99
C LYS A 141 5.61 -12.71 3.07
N VAL A 142 4.48 -12.15 3.48
CA VAL A 142 4.33 -10.72 3.79
C VAL A 142 3.94 -10.61 5.26
N LEU A 143 4.60 -9.73 5.99
CA LEU A 143 4.18 -9.34 7.33
C LEU A 143 3.09 -8.29 7.19
N ILE A 144 1.96 -8.54 7.85
CA ILE A 144 0.75 -7.73 7.75
C ILE A 144 0.33 -7.32 9.15
N GLU A 145 -0.05 -6.05 9.29
CA GLU A 145 -0.76 -5.53 10.45
C GLU A 145 -2.26 -5.46 10.17
N VAL A 146 -3.07 -5.81 11.16
CA VAL A 146 -4.54 -5.73 11.09
C VAL A 146 -5.06 -4.97 12.29
N ASN A 147 -5.91 -3.97 12.03
CA ASN A 147 -6.62 -3.14 12.99
C ASN A 147 -5.70 -2.52 14.05
N ASN A 148 -4.49 -2.14 13.66
CA ASN A 148 -3.46 -1.56 14.54
C ASN A 148 -3.19 -2.39 15.81
N ALA A 149 -3.38 -3.71 15.72
CA ALA A 149 -3.33 -4.56 16.89
C ALA A 149 -2.71 -5.95 16.66
N LYS A 150 -2.87 -6.53 15.47
CA LYS A 150 -2.44 -7.91 15.20
C LYS A 150 -1.42 -7.95 14.09
N LEU A 151 -0.31 -8.64 14.33
CA LEU A 151 0.68 -8.96 13.31
C LEU A 151 0.50 -10.39 12.81
N LEU A 152 0.49 -10.57 11.49
CA LEU A 152 0.33 -11.85 10.84
C LEU A 152 1.34 -12.01 9.70
N TRP A 153 1.90 -13.21 9.59
CA TRP A 153 2.55 -13.65 8.37
C TRP A 153 1.51 -14.19 7.40
N PHE A 154 1.43 -13.58 6.21
CA PHE A 154 0.69 -14.08 5.08
C PHE A 154 1.61 -14.81 4.12
N ASP A 155 1.38 -16.09 3.89
CA ASP A 155 2.13 -16.89 2.93
C ASP A 155 1.53 -16.74 1.52
N LEU A 156 2.33 -16.21 0.60
CA LEU A 156 1.86 -15.84 -0.75
C LEU A 156 1.51 -17.06 -1.61
N GLY A 157 2.16 -18.20 -1.37
CA GLY A 157 1.93 -19.44 -2.11
C GLY A 157 0.70 -20.19 -1.59
N SER A 158 0.67 -20.49 -0.29
CA SER A 158 -0.41 -21.24 0.33
C SER A 158 -1.64 -20.40 0.69
N LYS A 159 -1.55 -19.07 0.59
CA LYS A 159 -2.60 -18.10 0.97
C LYS A 159 -3.04 -18.22 2.44
N ARG A 160 -2.16 -18.69 3.32
CA ARG A 160 -2.46 -18.88 4.75
C ARG A 160 -1.94 -17.71 5.58
N LEU A 161 -2.75 -17.29 6.54
CA LEU A 161 -2.39 -16.33 7.58
C LEU A 161 -1.94 -17.08 8.84
N ARG A 162 -0.86 -16.62 9.46
CA ARG A 162 -0.37 -17.11 10.75
C ARG A 162 -0.06 -15.93 11.66
N THR A 163 -0.65 -15.90 12.84
CA THR A 163 -0.35 -14.87 13.84
C THR A 163 1.13 -14.92 14.22
N LEU A 164 1.80 -13.77 14.14
CA LEU A 164 3.14 -13.59 14.67
C LEU A 164 3.00 -13.29 16.17
N ARG A 165 3.55 -14.17 17.01
CA ARG A 165 3.64 -13.96 18.45
C ARG A 165 5.07 -13.54 18.78
N ILE A 166 5.20 -12.40 19.46
CA ILE A 166 6.48 -11.97 20.02
C ILE A 166 6.53 -12.52 21.45
N LYS A 167 7.59 -13.27 21.75
CA LYS A 167 7.77 -13.87 23.08
C LYS A 167 7.79 -12.76 24.15
N ASP A 168 7.16 -13.02 25.29
CA ASP A 168 7.12 -12.13 26.46
C ASP A 168 6.42 -10.77 26.20
N CYS A 169 5.50 -10.74 25.22
CA CYS A 169 4.69 -9.56 24.94
C CYS A 169 3.23 -9.96 24.69
N ASP A 170 2.37 -9.72 25.68
CA ASP A 170 0.96 -10.17 25.70
C ASP A 170 -0.02 -9.24 24.97
N SER A 171 0.45 -8.12 24.39
CA SER A 171 -0.40 -7.02 23.93
C SER A 171 -0.53 -6.87 22.41
N SER A 172 -1.49 -6.03 22.01
CA SER A 172 -1.67 -5.51 20.66
C SER A 172 -0.42 -4.78 20.16
N TYR A 173 -0.04 -5.06 18.91
CA TYR A 173 1.12 -4.44 18.26
C TYR A 173 0.65 -3.47 17.18
N SER A 174 1.17 -2.25 17.22
CA SER A 174 1.29 -1.39 16.04
C SER A 174 2.77 -1.26 15.72
N ALA A 175 3.11 -1.47 14.45
CA ALA A 175 4.48 -1.49 13.98
C ALA A 175 4.68 -0.37 12.97
N GLU A 176 5.65 0.51 13.23
CA GLU A 176 6.09 1.51 12.27
C GLU A 176 7.45 1.15 11.67
N LEU A 177 7.58 1.34 10.35
CA LEU A 177 8.81 1.06 9.63
C LEU A 177 9.67 2.32 9.56
N LEU A 178 10.69 2.38 10.42
CA LEU A 178 11.69 3.44 10.34
C LEU A 178 12.74 3.08 9.29
N VAL A 179 12.79 3.85 8.20
CA VAL A 179 13.92 3.78 7.26
C VAL A 179 15.06 4.63 7.86
N SER A 180 16.18 3.98 8.13
CA SER A 180 17.28 4.39 9.03
C SER A 180 18.07 5.66 8.68
N SER A 181 17.60 6.52 7.79
CA SER A 181 18.28 7.79 7.51
C SER A 181 17.31 8.95 7.46
N LEU A 182 17.22 9.66 8.59
CA LEU A 182 16.76 11.05 8.64
C LEU A 182 17.86 12.03 8.15
N VAL A 183 19.05 11.52 7.83
CA VAL A 183 20.28 12.32 7.58
C VAL A 183 20.33 12.86 6.14
N LEU A 184 19.62 12.26 5.18
CA LEU A 184 19.60 12.73 3.78
C LEU A 184 18.55 13.81 3.51
N GLY A 185 17.75 14.18 4.52
CA GLY A 185 16.65 15.11 4.36
C GLY A 185 15.68 14.68 3.25
N CYS A 186 14.88 15.66 2.83
CA CYS A 186 13.82 15.51 1.84
C CYS A 186 14.27 15.07 0.43
N LYS A 187 15.56 14.86 0.19
CA LYS A 187 16.06 14.56 -1.17
C LYS A 187 16.09 13.06 -1.49
N GLY A 188 15.90 12.20 -0.49
CA GLY A 188 16.06 10.75 -0.62
C GLY A 188 17.50 10.37 -0.98
N ASP A 189 17.89 9.10 -0.78
CA ASP A 189 19.17 8.61 -1.29
C ASP A 189 19.02 8.25 -2.79
N PRO A 190 19.68 8.97 -3.72
CA PRO A 190 19.62 8.63 -5.14
C PRO A 190 20.19 7.25 -5.44
N SER A 191 21.16 6.80 -4.63
CA SER A 191 21.78 5.47 -4.76
C SER A 191 20.83 4.37 -4.32
N GLU A 192 20.05 4.61 -3.27
CA GLU A 192 19.05 3.65 -2.78
C GLU A 192 17.84 3.58 -3.73
N ALA A 193 17.42 4.72 -4.30
CA ALA A 193 16.40 4.76 -5.34
C ALA A 193 16.82 3.96 -6.59
N LYS A 194 18.09 4.10 -7.03
CA LYS A 194 18.67 3.31 -8.12
C LYS A 194 18.71 1.81 -7.81
N ARG A 195 19.22 1.43 -6.63
CA ARG A 195 19.25 0.03 -6.17
C ARG A 195 17.86 -0.59 -6.08
N ARG A 196 16.84 0.18 -5.67
CA ARG A 196 15.44 -0.26 -5.64
C ARG A 196 14.90 -0.51 -7.05
N ARG A 197 15.16 0.39 -8.00
CA ARG A 197 14.77 0.20 -9.42
C ARG A 197 15.41 -1.05 -10.02
N GLU A 198 16.70 -1.25 -9.81
CA GLU A 198 17.44 -2.43 -10.30
C GLU A 198 16.87 -3.74 -9.70
N ARG A 199 16.60 -3.75 -8.39
CA ARG A 199 15.99 -4.90 -7.72
C ARG A 199 14.60 -5.23 -8.28
N ARG A 200 13.74 -4.22 -8.50
CA ARG A 200 12.41 -4.42 -9.10
C ARG A 200 12.50 -4.95 -10.54
N ALA A 201 13.39 -4.39 -11.36
CA ALA A 201 13.59 -4.86 -12.72
C ALA A 201 14.04 -6.33 -12.77
N LEU A 202 14.86 -6.76 -11.81
CA LEU A 202 15.24 -8.17 -11.67
C LEU A 202 14.04 -9.04 -11.26
N GLU A 203 13.23 -8.58 -10.32
CA GLU A 203 12.05 -9.30 -9.82
C GLU A 203 10.97 -9.46 -10.88
N ASP A 204 10.68 -8.42 -11.67
CA ASP A 204 9.73 -8.47 -12.78
C ASP A 204 10.19 -9.46 -13.85
N LYS A 205 11.50 -9.50 -14.15
CA LYS A 205 12.09 -10.52 -15.03
C LYS A 205 11.89 -11.94 -14.47
N MET A 206 12.11 -12.15 -13.18
CA MET A 206 11.94 -13.46 -12.53
C MET A 206 10.46 -13.92 -12.54
N MET A 207 9.52 -13.01 -12.29
CA MET A 207 8.08 -13.30 -12.34
C MET A 207 7.64 -13.66 -13.77
N GLN A 208 8.06 -12.89 -14.77
CA GLN A 208 7.76 -13.18 -16.18
C GLN A 208 8.34 -14.54 -16.61
N GLN A 209 9.56 -14.87 -16.19
CA GLN A 209 10.18 -16.15 -16.52
C GLN A 209 9.45 -17.33 -15.86
N ARG A 210 8.95 -17.15 -14.62
CA ARG A 210 8.08 -18.14 -13.97
C ARG A 210 6.77 -18.33 -14.72
N SER A 211 6.09 -17.25 -15.12
CA SER A 211 4.84 -17.33 -15.88
C SER A 211 5.03 -18.10 -17.18
N LYS A 212 6.05 -17.74 -17.99
CA LYS A 212 6.38 -18.45 -19.24
C LYS A 212 6.61 -19.94 -19.03
N ARG A 213 7.33 -20.31 -17.97
CA ARG A 213 7.57 -21.73 -17.64
C ARG A 213 6.29 -22.49 -17.29
N TRP A 214 5.31 -21.83 -16.67
CA TRP A 214 4.00 -22.42 -16.38
C TRP A 214 3.17 -22.57 -17.66
N ASP A 215 3.18 -21.58 -18.55
CA ASP A 215 2.47 -21.63 -19.84
C ASP A 215 3.07 -22.73 -20.76
N ASP A 216 4.40 -22.86 -20.78
CA ASP A 216 5.11 -23.94 -21.50
C ASP A 216 4.80 -25.33 -20.93
N PHE A 217 4.53 -25.43 -19.63
CA PHE A 217 4.13 -26.69 -19.00
C PHE A 217 2.70 -27.08 -19.37
N LEU A 218 1.78 -26.12 -19.41
CA LEU A 218 0.38 -26.35 -19.79
C LEU A 218 0.21 -26.66 -21.29
N SER A 219 1.07 -26.10 -22.16
CA SER A 219 1.04 -26.38 -23.60
C SER A 219 1.50 -27.79 -23.98
N LYS A 220 2.21 -28.49 -23.08
CA LYS A 220 2.56 -29.92 -23.21
C LYS A 220 1.48 -30.76 -22.53
N GLY A 221 0.33 -30.85 -23.21
CA GLY A 221 -0.92 -31.40 -22.67
C GLY A 221 -0.82 -32.74 -21.96
N PHE A 222 -1.57 -32.87 -20.87
CA PHE A 222 -1.92 -34.13 -20.25
C PHE A 222 -2.86 -34.90 -21.20
N LYS A 223 -2.41 -36.03 -21.75
CA LYS A 223 -3.32 -36.98 -22.40
C LYS A 223 -4.13 -37.67 -21.30
N LEU A 224 -5.37 -37.24 -21.12
CA LEU A 224 -6.38 -38.01 -20.38
C LEU A 224 -6.66 -39.28 -21.19
N VAL A 225 -6.29 -40.43 -20.62
CA VAL A 225 -6.75 -41.73 -21.10
C VAL A 225 -8.13 -41.93 -20.47
N LEU A 226 -9.17 -41.89 -21.31
CA LEU A 226 -10.52 -42.31 -20.96
C LEU A 226 -10.60 -43.84 -20.87
#